data_AF-A0A1I2AR03-F1
#
_entry.id   AF-A0A1I2AR03-F1
#
_cell.length_a   1.000
_cell.length_b   1.000
_cell.length_c   1.000
_cell.angle_alpha   90.00
_cell.angle_beta   90.00
_cell.angle_gamma   90.00
#
_symmetry.space_group_name_H-M   'P 1'
#
loop_
_entity.id
_entity.type
_entity.pdbx_description
1 polymer ?
#
loop_
_entity_poly.entity_id
_entity_poly.type
_entity_poly.pdbx_seq_one_letter_code
_entity_poly.pdbx_strand_id
1 'polypeptide(L)'
;MKKTLLLFVLALTSINFYAQKFNGYVVTNVNDTIKCNFFVETNLFNDSMFYANSVRKKVKILDEKGEKISFEPSQLNSFIIKGTKFGDFKFVSFQEDGYNYFYHEVIKGRISYYKLYKADLYSGGPNSGFDVFVYKENKFNKLAAFNQRKSLGEVISDYPELHQKWMDSNNFYKVYQREEVVNIYNEHFKN
;
A
#
# COMPACT_ATOMS: atom_id res chain seq x y z
N MET A 1 -16.35 -44.06 -20.98
CA MET A 1 -16.62 -42.60 -20.96
C MET A 1 -16.31 -41.92 -19.61
N LYS A 2 -16.70 -42.48 -18.45
CA LYS A 2 -16.43 -41.83 -17.15
C LYS A 2 -14.94 -41.65 -16.79
N LYS A 3 -14.06 -42.58 -17.20
CA LYS A 3 -12.61 -42.50 -16.95
C LYS A 3 -11.88 -41.44 -17.79
N THR A 4 -12.35 -41.21 -19.02
CA THR A 4 -11.77 -40.20 -19.93
C THR A 4 -12.12 -38.78 -19.50
N LEU A 5 -13.29 -38.56 -18.90
CA LEU A 5 -13.70 -37.26 -18.36
C LEU A 5 -12.85 -36.83 -17.15
N LEU A 6 -12.52 -37.78 -16.26
CA LEU A 6 -11.67 -37.51 -15.09
C LEU A 6 -10.24 -37.10 -15.50
N LEU A 7 -9.69 -37.73 -16.54
CA LEU A 7 -8.40 -37.38 -17.13
C LEU A 7 -8.41 -35.98 -17.77
N PHE A 8 -9.52 -35.59 -18.39
CA PHE A 8 -9.68 -34.25 -18.95
C PHE A 8 -9.76 -33.18 -17.84
N VAL A 9 -10.47 -33.47 -16.74
CA VAL A 9 -10.56 -32.59 -15.57
C VAL A 9 -9.20 -32.44 -14.88
N LEU A 10 -8.44 -33.53 -14.70
CA LEU A 10 -7.09 -33.51 -14.12
C LEU A 10 -6.05 -32.81 -15.02
N ALA A 11 -6.18 -32.93 -16.35
CA ALA A 11 -5.33 -32.20 -17.29
C ALA A 11 -5.63 -30.69 -17.27
N LEU A 12 -6.90 -30.30 -17.12
CA LEU A 12 -7.29 -28.89 -16.98
C LEU A 12 -6.86 -28.28 -15.63
N THR A 13 -6.70 -29.06 -14.56
CA THR A 13 -6.16 -28.56 -13.29
C THR A 13 -4.63 -28.38 -13.28
N SER A 14 -3.94 -28.83 -14.34
CA SER A 14 -2.49 -28.63 -14.50
C SER A 14 -2.12 -27.32 -15.21
N ILE A 15 -3.12 -26.48 -15.55
CA ILE A 15 -2.87 -25.10 -15.98
C ILE A 15 -2.33 -24.37 -14.76
N ASN A 16 -1.00 -24.37 -14.68
CA ASN A 16 -0.21 -23.65 -13.71
C ASN A 16 -0.82 -22.28 -13.46
N PHE A 17 -1.33 -22.06 -12.25
CA PHE A 17 -1.50 -20.73 -11.68
C PHE A 17 -0.10 -20.11 -11.61
N TYR A 18 0.39 -19.61 -12.74
CA TYR A 18 1.58 -18.79 -12.82
C TYR A 18 1.23 -17.53 -12.06
N ALA A 19 1.64 -17.48 -10.79
CA ALA A 19 1.53 -16.28 -9.97
C ALA A 19 2.04 -15.12 -10.81
N GLN A 20 1.15 -14.16 -11.06
CA GLN A 20 1.44 -13.08 -11.96
C GLN A 20 2.52 -12.19 -11.38
N LYS A 21 3.46 -11.83 -12.25
CA LYS A 21 4.66 -11.10 -11.89
C LYS A 21 4.46 -9.63 -12.23
N PHE A 22 4.49 -8.77 -11.22
CA PHE A 22 4.60 -7.33 -11.45
C PHE A 22 6.07 -6.94 -11.43
N ASN A 23 6.50 -6.13 -12.40
CA ASN A 23 7.85 -5.58 -12.38
C ASN A 23 8.01 -4.58 -11.24
N GLY A 24 9.24 -4.38 -10.78
CA GLY A 24 9.57 -3.27 -9.92
C GLY A 24 10.95 -3.41 -9.28
N TYR A 25 11.11 -2.86 -8.08
CA TYR A 25 12.37 -2.93 -7.35
C TYR A 25 12.15 -2.86 -5.84
N VAL A 26 13.09 -3.43 -5.08
CA VAL A 26 13.21 -3.28 -3.63
C VAL A 26 14.44 -2.44 -3.31
N VAL A 27 14.39 -1.69 -2.20
CA VAL A 27 15.50 -0.92 -1.63
C VAL A 27 15.76 -1.46 -0.23
N THR A 28 16.93 -2.05 -0.02
CA THR A 28 17.33 -2.62 1.27
C THR A 28 17.71 -1.53 2.27
N ASN A 29 17.87 -1.88 3.54
CA ASN A 29 18.31 -0.93 4.57
C ASN A 29 19.76 -0.43 4.38
N VAL A 30 20.57 -1.14 3.59
CA VAL A 30 21.92 -0.69 3.20
C VAL A 30 21.92 0.13 1.90
N ASN A 31 20.73 0.52 1.42
CA ASN A 31 20.49 1.30 0.21
C ASN A 31 20.84 0.57 -1.11
N ASP A 32 20.91 -0.76 -1.09
CA ASP A 32 21.01 -1.54 -2.33
C ASP A 32 19.65 -1.57 -3.02
N THR A 33 19.64 -1.35 -4.33
CA THR A 33 18.44 -1.46 -5.16
C THR A 33 18.48 -2.74 -5.97
N ILE A 34 17.48 -3.60 -5.81
CA ILE A 34 17.37 -4.86 -6.54
C ILE A 34 16.16 -4.77 -7.45
N LYS A 35 16.38 -4.85 -8.77
CA LYS A 35 15.31 -4.99 -9.76
C LYS A 35 14.72 -6.39 -9.66
N CYS A 36 13.40 -6.49 -9.70
CA CYS A 36 12.75 -7.77 -9.46
C CYS A 36 11.34 -7.85 -10.03
N ASN A 37 10.81 -9.07 -10.00
CA ASN A 37 9.41 -9.37 -10.21
C ASN A 37 8.73 -9.74 -8.89
N PHE A 38 7.60 -9.13 -8.57
CA PHE A 38 6.84 -9.40 -7.36
C PHE A 38 5.87 -10.56 -7.54
N PHE A 39 5.84 -11.47 -6.58
CA PHE A 39 4.80 -12.49 -6.44
C PHE A 39 3.76 -11.99 -5.44
N VAL A 40 2.69 -11.41 -5.95
CA VAL A 40 1.57 -10.89 -5.16
C VAL A 40 0.28 -11.61 -5.54
N GLU A 41 -0.68 -11.62 -4.62
CA GLU A 41 -1.99 -12.16 -4.90
C GLU A 41 -2.76 -11.20 -5.82
N THR A 42 -3.31 -11.71 -6.92
CA THR A 42 -4.06 -10.93 -7.91
C THR A 42 -5.54 -11.25 -7.91
N ASN A 43 -6.32 -10.32 -8.47
CA ASN A 43 -7.73 -10.54 -8.67
C ASN A 43 -7.97 -11.59 -9.77
N LEU A 44 -8.86 -12.54 -9.49
CA LEU A 44 -9.17 -13.65 -10.41
C LEU A 44 -9.73 -13.20 -11.77
N PHE A 45 -10.30 -11.99 -11.84
CA PHE A 45 -10.90 -11.43 -13.06
C PHE A 45 -10.08 -10.28 -13.65
N ASN A 46 -9.04 -9.81 -12.95
CA ASN A 46 -8.19 -8.73 -13.40
C ASN A 46 -6.77 -8.90 -12.88
N ASP A 47 -5.94 -9.35 -13.79
CA ASP A 47 -4.58 -9.81 -13.59
C ASP A 47 -3.63 -8.60 -13.29
N SER A 48 -3.94 -7.42 -13.86
CA SER A 48 -3.29 -6.14 -13.54
C SER A 48 -3.64 -5.57 -12.16
N MET A 49 -4.53 -6.21 -11.41
CA MET A 49 -4.97 -5.77 -10.09
C MET A 49 -4.52 -6.74 -9.01
N PHE A 50 -3.71 -6.25 -8.07
CA PHE A 50 -3.24 -7.04 -6.93
C PHE A 50 -3.93 -6.64 -5.62
N TYR A 51 -3.94 -7.55 -4.66
CA TYR A 51 -4.41 -7.30 -3.31
C TYR A 51 -3.27 -6.75 -2.46
N ALA A 52 -3.33 -5.45 -2.14
CA ALA A 52 -2.26 -4.77 -1.41
C ALA A 52 -2.02 -5.30 0.01
N ASN A 53 -3.02 -5.94 0.63
CA ASN A 53 -2.85 -6.65 1.91
C ASN A 53 -1.91 -7.87 1.81
N SER A 54 -1.73 -8.46 0.62
CA SER A 54 -0.84 -9.62 0.41
C SER A 54 0.63 -9.30 0.68
N VAL A 55 1.02 -8.03 0.61
CA VAL A 55 2.39 -7.56 0.90
C VAL A 55 2.52 -6.89 2.27
N ARG A 56 1.51 -6.96 3.14
CA ARG A 56 1.48 -6.21 4.41
C ARG A 56 2.64 -6.57 5.37
N LYS A 57 2.99 -7.84 5.48
CA LYS A 57 3.99 -8.35 6.46
C LYS A 57 5.23 -8.95 5.81
N LYS A 58 5.16 -9.21 4.51
CA LYS A 58 6.20 -9.94 3.77
C LYS A 58 5.99 -9.69 2.30
N VAL A 59 7.08 -9.53 1.57
CA VAL A 59 7.04 -9.44 0.11
C VAL A 59 7.92 -10.54 -0.49
N LYS A 60 7.43 -11.17 -1.55
CA LYS A 60 8.13 -12.24 -2.28
C LYS A 60 8.52 -11.72 -3.65
N ILE A 61 9.78 -11.90 -4.02
CA ILE A 61 10.32 -11.43 -5.28
C ILE A 61 11.04 -12.55 -6.04
N LEU A 62 11.20 -12.37 -7.34
CA LEU A 62 12.16 -13.05 -8.21
C LEU A 62 13.18 -12.00 -8.65
N ASP A 63 14.44 -12.17 -8.30
CA ASP A 63 15.50 -11.25 -8.74
C ASP A 63 15.89 -11.48 -10.22
N GLU A 64 16.86 -10.71 -10.71
CA GLU A 64 17.36 -10.84 -12.09
C GLU A 64 18.11 -12.15 -12.35
N LYS A 65 18.57 -12.86 -11.31
CA LYS A 65 19.22 -14.17 -11.41
C LYS A 65 18.23 -15.33 -11.41
N GLY A 66 16.93 -15.04 -11.19
CA GLY A 66 15.89 -16.05 -11.07
C GLY A 66 15.77 -16.66 -9.67
N GLU A 67 16.40 -16.06 -8.66
CA GLU A 67 16.32 -16.48 -7.27
C GLU A 67 15.04 -15.95 -6.62
N LYS A 68 14.34 -16.84 -5.88
CA LYS A 68 13.17 -16.46 -5.10
C LYS A 68 13.61 -15.98 -3.73
N ILE A 69 13.41 -14.70 -3.46
CA ILE A 69 13.77 -14.07 -2.18
C ILE A 69 12.50 -13.59 -1.52
N SER A 70 12.48 -13.60 -0.18
CA SER A 70 11.38 -13.00 0.54
C SER A 70 11.89 -12.10 1.65
N PHE A 71 11.34 -10.90 1.71
CA PHE A 71 11.73 -9.87 2.64
C PHE A 71 10.63 -9.56 3.63
N GLU A 72 11.04 -9.36 4.88
CA GLU A 72 10.24 -8.79 5.95
C GLU A 72 10.45 -7.26 6.02
N PRO A 73 9.56 -6.50 6.67
CA PRO A 73 9.69 -5.03 6.73
C PRO A 73 10.98 -4.56 7.37
N SER A 74 11.53 -5.31 8.32
CA SER A 74 12.81 -5.02 8.97
C SER A 74 14.03 -5.11 8.05
N GLN A 75 13.89 -5.64 6.83
CA GLN A 75 14.98 -5.86 5.88
C GLN A 75 15.00 -4.86 4.73
N LEU A 76 13.88 -4.16 4.50
CA LEU A 76 13.70 -3.22 3.40
C LEU A 76 13.34 -1.84 3.91
N ASN A 77 13.95 -0.83 3.31
CA ASN A 77 13.54 0.55 3.47
C ASN A 77 12.25 0.80 2.68
N SER A 78 12.22 0.36 1.41
CA SER A 78 11.05 0.50 0.56
C SER A 78 11.02 -0.49 -0.59
N PHE A 79 9.88 -0.60 -1.28
CA PHE A 79 9.78 -1.26 -2.58
C PHE A 79 8.70 -0.62 -3.44
N ILE A 80 8.81 -0.78 -4.76
CA ILE A 80 7.81 -0.29 -5.71
C ILE A 80 7.34 -1.42 -6.61
N ILE A 81 6.03 -1.61 -6.67
CA ILE A 81 5.34 -2.49 -7.62
C ILE A 81 4.82 -1.62 -8.77
N LYS A 82 5.24 -1.92 -10.01
CA LYS A 82 4.93 -1.11 -11.19
C LYS A 82 3.91 -1.77 -12.10
N GLY A 83 3.25 -0.95 -12.91
CA GLY A 83 2.39 -1.42 -14.00
C GLY A 83 1.09 -2.06 -13.51
N THR A 84 0.60 -1.63 -12.34
CA THR A 84 -0.70 -2.06 -11.83
C THR A 84 -1.82 -1.23 -12.44
N LYS A 85 -3.06 -1.73 -12.38
CA LYS A 85 -4.26 -1.03 -12.84
C LYS A 85 -4.42 0.40 -12.30
N PHE A 86 -3.95 0.64 -11.07
CA PHE A 86 -4.11 1.92 -10.38
C PHE A 86 -2.80 2.72 -10.33
N GLY A 87 -1.82 2.38 -11.18
CA GLY A 87 -0.50 3.00 -11.21
C GLY A 87 0.54 2.24 -10.38
N ASP A 88 1.62 2.93 -10.03
CA ASP A 88 2.70 2.33 -9.26
C ASP A 88 2.40 2.41 -7.76
N PHE A 89 2.68 1.33 -7.03
CA PHE A 89 2.49 1.29 -5.58
C PHE A 89 3.84 1.27 -4.90
N LYS A 90 4.12 2.30 -4.10
CA LYS A 90 5.30 2.36 -3.26
C LYS A 90 4.98 1.96 -1.83
N PHE A 91 5.72 1.02 -1.28
CA PHE A 91 5.61 0.61 0.09
C PHE A 91 6.89 0.93 0.86
N VAL A 92 6.75 1.29 2.13
CA VAL A 92 7.84 1.62 3.05
C VAL A 92 7.65 0.91 4.39
N SER A 93 8.72 0.73 5.15
CA SER A 93 8.68 0.25 6.53
C SER A 93 9.14 1.36 7.48
N PHE A 94 8.73 1.29 8.75
CA PHE A 94 9.06 2.30 9.76
C PHE A 94 9.67 1.66 11.00
N GLN A 95 10.65 2.32 11.61
CA GLN A 95 11.22 1.85 12.87
C GLN A 95 10.25 2.08 14.04
N GLU A 96 9.45 3.14 13.97
CA GLU A 96 8.48 3.56 14.98
C GLU A 96 7.38 2.53 15.21
N ASP A 97 7.08 1.70 14.20
CA ASP A 97 6.14 0.59 14.33
C ASP A 97 6.83 -0.73 14.75
N GLY A 98 8.15 -0.73 14.95
CA GLY A 98 8.96 -1.92 15.20
C GLY A 98 9.27 -2.76 13.95
N TYR A 99 9.17 -2.18 12.76
CA TYR A 99 9.23 -2.87 11.47
C TYR A 99 8.23 -4.02 11.35
N ASN A 100 7.01 -3.80 11.84
CA ASN A 100 5.96 -4.82 11.84
C ASN A 100 5.22 -4.90 10.50
N TYR A 101 5.14 -3.80 9.76
CA TYR A 101 4.36 -3.73 8.53
C TYR A 101 5.03 -2.93 7.40
N PHE A 102 4.58 -3.24 6.19
CA PHE A 102 4.75 -2.39 5.02
C PHE A 102 3.55 -1.46 4.85
N TYR A 103 3.82 -0.18 4.67
CA TYR A 103 2.85 0.89 4.50
C TYR A 103 2.89 1.41 3.07
N HIS A 104 1.74 1.52 2.41
CA HIS A 104 1.66 2.15 1.09
C HIS A 104 1.80 3.66 1.24
N GLU A 105 2.88 4.23 0.70
CA GLU A 105 3.11 5.67 0.58
C GLU A 105 2.26 6.22 -0.57
N VAL A 106 1.14 6.86 -0.25
CA VAL A 106 0.22 7.42 -1.25
C VAL A 106 0.62 8.85 -1.61
N ILE A 107 1.06 9.63 -0.62
CA ILE A 107 1.52 11.00 -0.80
C ILE A 107 2.81 11.17 -0.01
N LYS A 108 3.82 11.75 -0.64
CA LYS A 108 5.08 12.15 0.00
C LYS A 108 5.19 13.67 -0.01
N GLY A 109 5.50 14.27 1.14
CA GLY A 109 5.63 15.72 1.27
C GLY A 109 6.02 16.15 2.68
N ARG A 110 5.73 17.40 3.05
CA ARG A 110 5.88 17.89 4.43
C ARG A 110 5.02 17.09 5.40
N ILE A 111 3.82 16.72 4.96
CA ILE A 111 3.04 15.61 5.49
C ILE A 111 3.10 14.49 4.47
N SER A 112 3.68 13.35 4.85
CA SER A 112 3.52 12.12 4.09
C SER A 112 2.29 11.36 4.59
N TYR A 113 1.56 10.72 3.69
CA TYR A 113 0.31 10.03 3.98
C TYR A 113 0.40 8.58 3.51
N TYR A 114 0.02 7.67 4.42
CA TYR A 114 0.22 6.25 4.27
C TYR A 114 -1.05 5.45 4.53
N LYS A 115 -1.18 4.31 3.85
CA LYS A 115 -2.23 3.31 4.07
C LYS A 115 -1.61 2.00 4.56
N LEU A 116 -2.15 1.47 5.66
CA LEU A 116 -1.88 0.11 6.13
C LEU A 116 -3.09 -0.77 5.85
N TYR A 117 -2.98 -1.64 4.86
CA TYR A 117 -4.05 -2.57 4.49
C TYR A 117 -4.21 -3.66 5.56
N LYS A 118 -5.46 -3.92 6.00
CA LYS A 118 -5.75 -4.95 6.99
C LYS A 118 -5.76 -6.33 6.34
N ALA A 119 -5.36 -7.32 7.12
CA ALA A 119 -5.58 -8.72 6.76
C ALA A 119 -7.05 -9.02 7.06
N ASP A 120 -7.94 -8.75 6.11
CA ASP A 120 -9.33 -9.17 6.22
C ASP A 120 -9.50 -10.54 5.55
N LEU A 121 -10.12 -11.47 6.25
CA LEU A 121 -10.26 -12.89 5.86
C LEU A 121 -11.40 -13.12 4.86
N TYR A 122 -12.33 -12.16 4.74
CA TYR A 122 -13.57 -12.34 3.97
C TYR A 122 -13.67 -11.48 2.71
N SER A 123 -12.88 -10.42 2.62
CA SER A 123 -12.95 -9.47 1.51
C SER A 123 -11.66 -9.58 0.70
N GLY A 124 -11.53 -10.66 -0.07
CA GLY A 124 -10.57 -10.80 -1.18
C GLY A 124 -10.89 -9.82 -2.33
N GLY A 125 -11.14 -8.56 -1.99
CA GLY A 125 -11.53 -7.49 -2.88
C GLY A 125 -10.68 -6.24 -2.63
N PRO A 126 -10.72 -5.27 -3.56
CA PRO A 126 -9.99 -4.00 -3.46
C PRO A 126 -10.30 -3.18 -2.21
N ASN A 127 -11.42 -3.48 -1.54
CA ASN A 127 -11.96 -2.74 -0.40
C ASN A 127 -11.59 -3.39 0.95
N SER A 128 -10.46 -4.09 1.03
CA SER A 128 -9.91 -4.46 2.34
C SER A 128 -9.75 -3.18 3.17
N GLY A 129 -10.33 -3.18 4.38
CA GLY A 129 -10.24 -2.02 5.25
C GLY A 129 -8.78 -1.64 5.46
N PHE A 130 -8.47 -0.34 5.47
CA PHE A 130 -7.13 0.15 5.75
C PHE A 130 -7.16 1.11 6.93
N ASP A 131 -6.08 1.10 7.71
CA ASP A 131 -5.79 2.18 8.64
C ASP A 131 -4.98 3.26 7.91
N VAL A 132 -5.19 4.52 8.29
CA VAL A 132 -4.52 5.67 7.68
C VAL A 132 -3.51 6.24 8.66
N PHE A 133 -2.33 6.58 8.15
CA PHE A 133 -1.25 7.16 8.93
C PHE A 133 -0.73 8.42 8.23
N VAL A 134 -0.21 9.34 9.03
CA VAL A 134 0.51 10.52 8.54
C VAL A 134 1.86 10.62 9.23
N TYR A 135 2.87 11.05 8.50
CA TYR A 135 4.20 11.35 9.01
C TYR A 135 4.49 12.83 8.81
N LYS A 136 4.71 13.56 9.91
CA LYS A 136 5.06 14.99 9.92
C LYS A 136 6.03 15.22 11.08
N GLU A 137 7.12 15.96 10.85
CA GLU A 137 8.07 16.35 11.90
C GLU A 137 8.57 15.17 12.76
N ASN A 138 8.92 14.05 12.12
CA ASN A 138 9.36 12.83 12.78
C ASN A 138 8.35 12.18 13.73
N LYS A 139 7.05 12.46 13.52
CA LYS A 139 5.95 11.82 14.25
C LYS A 139 5.09 11.02 13.28
N PHE A 140 5.06 9.71 13.50
CA PHE A 140 4.20 8.78 12.79
C PHE A 140 2.88 8.59 13.53
N ASN A 141 1.81 9.22 13.02
CA ASN A 141 0.51 9.27 13.69
C ASN A 141 -0.52 8.45 12.93
N LYS A 142 -1.21 7.55 13.63
CA LYS A 142 -2.42 6.89 13.12
C LYS A 142 -3.60 7.86 13.18
N LEU A 143 -4.29 8.08 12.06
CA LEU A 143 -5.56 8.80 12.06
C LEU A 143 -6.65 7.89 12.60
N ALA A 144 -7.16 8.19 13.80
CA ALA A 144 -8.16 7.37 14.47
C ALA A 144 -9.45 7.26 13.65
N ALA A 145 -9.98 6.05 13.45
CA ALA A 145 -11.11 5.80 12.55
C ALA A 145 -12.35 6.67 12.85
N PHE A 146 -12.69 6.86 14.12
CA PHE A 146 -13.84 7.67 14.55
C PHE A 146 -13.54 9.16 14.71
N ASN A 147 -12.26 9.53 14.84
CA ASN A 147 -11.80 10.90 15.10
C ASN A 147 -10.87 11.41 14.01
N GLN A 148 -11.04 10.95 12.75
CA GLN A 148 -10.15 11.31 11.64
C GLN A 148 -10.08 12.82 11.42
N ARG A 149 -11.22 13.51 11.57
CA ARG A 149 -11.29 14.97 11.42
C ARG A 149 -10.40 15.68 12.43
N LYS A 150 -10.59 15.38 13.72
CA LYS A 150 -9.77 15.94 14.79
C LYS A 150 -8.29 15.60 14.61
N SER A 151 -7.99 14.32 14.33
CA SER A 151 -6.61 13.84 14.20
C SER A 151 -5.86 14.53 13.05
N LEU A 152 -6.48 14.65 11.87
CA LEU A 152 -5.86 15.37 10.75
C LEU A 152 -5.82 16.88 11.02
N GLY A 153 -6.84 17.43 11.66
CA GLY A 153 -6.91 18.85 12.05
C GLY A 153 -5.73 19.26 12.92
N GLU A 154 -5.40 18.47 13.94
CA GLU A 154 -4.22 18.68 14.78
C GLU A 154 -2.93 18.72 13.96
N VAL A 155 -2.80 17.84 12.96
CA VAL A 155 -1.60 17.74 12.11
C VAL A 155 -1.44 18.95 11.18
N ILE A 156 -2.54 19.53 10.69
CA ILE A 156 -2.53 20.69 9.77
C ILE A 156 -2.78 22.03 10.49
N SER A 157 -2.74 22.05 11.82
CA SER A 157 -3.09 23.22 12.63
C SER A 157 -2.19 24.45 12.40
N ASP A 158 -0.98 24.24 11.87
CA ASP A 158 -0.05 25.28 11.46
C ASP A 158 -0.39 25.93 10.10
N TYR A 159 -1.46 25.50 9.43
CA TYR A 159 -2.07 26.18 8.29
C TYR A 159 -3.53 26.58 8.65
N PRO A 160 -3.73 27.73 9.33
CA PRO A 160 -5.02 28.07 9.94
C PRO A 160 -6.21 28.10 8.99
N GLU A 161 -6.02 28.59 7.76
CA GLU A 161 -7.09 28.65 6.75
C GLU A 161 -7.56 27.25 6.35
N LEU A 162 -6.61 26.35 6.04
CA LEU A 162 -6.93 24.98 5.68
C LEU A 162 -7.50 24.21 6.87
N HIS A 163 -6.98 24.44 8.07
CA HIS A 163 -7.51 23.88 9.30
C HIS A 163 -8.98 24.28 9.50
N GLN A 164 -9.33 25.57 9.37
CA GLN A 164 -10.70 26.03 9.50
C GLN A 164 -11.63 25.36 8.49
N LYS A 165 -11.24 25.33 7.20
CA LYS A 165 -11.99 24.64 6.14
C LYS A 165 -12.14 23.15 6.42
N TRP A 166 -11.08 22.50 6.93
CA TRP A 166 -11.12 21.09 7.30
C TRP A 166 -12.00 20.82 8.52
N MET A 167 -12.14 21.74 9.47
CA MET A 167 -13.01 21.53 10.62
C MET A 167 -14.49 21.75 10.27
N ASP A 168 -14.80 22.57 9.28
CA ASP A 168 -16.16 22.81 8.79
C ASP A 168 -16.59 21.77 7.73
N SER A 169 -17.09 20.63 8.20
CA SER A 169 -17.53 19.52 7.35
C SER A 169 -18.74 19.81 6.49
N ASN A 170 -19.53 20.82 6.84
CA ASN A 170 -20.79 21.07 6.17
C ASN A 170 -20.57 21.86 4.89
N ASN A 171 -19.58 22.75 4.88
CA ASN A 171 -19.35 23.69 3.79
C ASN A 171 -18.17 23.36 2.89
N PHE A 172 -17.14 22.65 3.38
CA PHE A 172 -15.89 22.46 2.63
C PHE A 172 -15.55 20.98 2.37
N TYR A 173 -14.80 20.35 3.28
CA TYR A 173 -14.22 19.02 3.04
C TYR A 173 -14.92 17.93 3.84
N LYS A 174 -15.21 16.80 3.20
CA LYS A 174 -15.65 15.56 3.84
C LYS A 174 -14.45 14.67 4.22
N VAL A 175 -14.65 13.73 5.14
CA VAL A 175 -13.56 12.87 5.66
C VAL A 175 -12.90 12.02 4.55
N TYR A 176 -13.65 11.64 3.51
CA TYR A 176 -13.10 10.90 2.38
C TYR A 176 -12.16 11.75 1.50
N GLN A 177 -12.18 13.09 1.62
CA GLN A 177 -11.31 14.02 0.89
C GLN A 177 -9.98 14.30 1.62
N ARG A 178 -9.62 13.53 2.64
CA ARG A 178 -8.38 13.71 3.40
C ARG A 178 -7.10 13.71 2.55
N GLU A 179 -7.06 12.94 1.46
CA GLU A 179 -5.91 12.94 0.54
C GLU A 179 -5.78 14.27 -0.22
N GLU A 180 -6.91 14.86 -0.62
CA GLU A 180 -6.98 16.20 -1.23
C GLU A 180 -6.46 17.26 -0.25
N VAL A 181 -6.90 17.20 1.02
CA VAL A 181 -6.46 18.14 2.07
C VAL A 181 -4.97 18.03 2.34
N VAL A 182 -4.41 16.82 2.38
CA VAL A 182 -2.95 16.63 2.53
C VAL A 182 -2.19 17.19 1.33
N ASN A 183 -2.69 17.03 0.11
CA ASN A 183 -2.08 17.62 -1.08
C ASN A 183 -2.08 19.15 -1.00
N ILE A 184 -3.23 19.77 -0.68
CA ILE A 184 -3.32 21.24 -0.53
C ILE A 184 -2.34 21.76 0.52
N TYR A 185 -2.23 21.06 1.66
CA TYR A 185 -1.24 21.39 2.68
C TYR A 185 0.18 21.32 2.14
N ASN A 186 0.54 20.22 1.47
CA ASN A 186 1.88 20.05 0.93
C ASN A 186 2.22 21.09 -0.13
N GLU A 187 1.30 21.45 -1.03
CA GLU A 187 1.51 22.52 -2.01
C GLU A 187 1.78 23.88 -1.35
N HIS A 188 1.08 24.21 -0.27
CA HIS A 188 1.28 25.48 0.44
C HIS A 188 2.71 25.64 0.98
N PHE A 189 3.33 24.54 1.44
CA PHE A 189 4.66 24.54 2.04
C PHE A 189 5.78 24.03 1.11
N LYS A 190 5.56 24.00 -0.21
CA LYS A 190 6.60 23.61 -1.18
C LYS A 190 7.70 24.67 -1.39
N ASN A 191 7.52 25.88 -0.87
CA ASN A 191 8.43 27.01 -1.02
C ASN A 191 9.31 27.21 0.22
#